data_AF-A0A969HZF4-F1
#
_entry.id   AF-A0A969HZF4-F1
#
_cell.length_a   1.000
_cell.length_b   1.000
_cell.length_c   1.000
_cell.angle_alpha   90.00
_cell.angle_beta   90.00
_cell.angle_gamma   90.00
#
_symmetry.space_group_name_H-M   'P 1'
#
loop_
_entity.id
_entity.type
_entity.pdbx_description
1 polymer ?
#
loop_
_entity_poly.entity_id
_entity_poly.type
_entity_poly.pdbx_seq_one_letter_code
_entity_poly.pdbx_strand_id
1 'polypeptide(L)'
;MNTQDMTNRIATGQGFIAALDQSGGSTPKALRGYGVDDGEWSGDDEMFAQIHAMRARVITSPCFGSGKVIGAILFERTMDGEVAGVSTSDA
;
A
#
# COMPACT_ATOMS: atom_id res chain seq x y z
N MET A 1 2.33 5.10 16.88
CA MET A 1 3.73 5.55 16.85
C MET A 1 3.70 7.07 16.80
N ASN A 2 4.48 7.80 17.60
CA ASN A 2 4.44 9.28 17.54
C ASN A 2 5.37 9.82 16.43
N THR A 3 5.25 11.10 16.08
CA THR A 3 6.05 11.72 15.02
C THR A 3 7.56 11.65 15.27
N GLN A 4 7.99 11.74 16.54
CA GLN A 4 9.39 11.68 16.92
C GLN A 4 9.97 10.29 16.65
N ASP A 5 9.25 9.23 17.02
CA ASP A 5 9.64 7.84 16.77
C ASP A 5 9.72 7.56 15.26
N MET A 6 8.73 8.02 14.48
CA MET A 6 8.73 7.88 13.03
C MET A 6 9.89 8.62 12.38
N THR A 7 10.19 9.85 12.82
CA THR A 7 11.31 10.66 12.31
C THR A 7 12.64 9.95 12.58
N ASN A 8 12.83 9.44 13.79
CA ASN A 8 14.04 8.69 14.16
C ASN A 8 14.19 7.42 13.32
N ARG A 9 13.10 6.68 13.09
CA ARG A 9 13.07 5.49 12.24
C ARG A 9 13.47 5.80 10.79
N ILE A 10 12.99 6.89 10.22
CA ILE A 10 13.38 7.32 8.87
C ILE A 10 14.85 7.78 8.82
N ALA A 11 15.32 8.49 9.85
CA ALA A 11 16.69 9.01 9.87
C ALA A 11 17.77 7.94 10.10
N THR A 12 17.46 6.90 10.87
CA THR A 12 18.46 5.93 11.37
C THR A 12 18.18 4.48 10.99
N GLY A 13 16.96 4.16 10.54
CA GLY A 13 16.55 2.80 10.23
C GLY A 13 17.34 2.21 9.06
N GLN A 14 17.83 0.99 9.23
CA GLN A 14 18.55 0.26 8.18
C GLN A 14 17.56 -0.57 7.36
N GLY A 15 16.92 0.08 6.40
CA GLY A 15 15.92 -0.55 5.55
C GLY A 15 15.60 0.28 4.31
N PHE A 16 14.44 0.03 3.73
CA PHE A 16 13.94 0.73 2.55
C PHE A 16 12.47 1.12 2.70
N ILE A 17 12.02 2.01 1.82
CA ILE A 17 10.64 2.48 1.75
C ILE A 17 9.91 1.69 0.67
N ALA A 18 8.73 1.17 1.00
CA ALA A 18 7.84 0.56 0.03
C ALA A 18 6.94 1.63 -0.62
N ALA A 19 7.01 1.78 -1.93
CA ALA A 19 6.15 2.72 -2.67
C ALA A 19 4.89 1.99 -3.19
N LEU A 20 3.73 2.30 -2.60
CA LEU A 20 2.41 1.79 -2.98
C LEU A 20 1.47 2.94 -3.44
N ASP A 21 2.05 4.00 -3.99
CA ASP A 21 1.43 5.30 -4.26
C ASP A 21 0.94 5.49 -5.70
N GLN A 22 0.76 4.41 -6.45
CA GLN A 22 0.35 4.49 -7.84
C GLN A 22 -1.02 5.18 -7.95
N SER A 23 -1.08 6.24 -8.76
CA SER A 23 -2.31 6.96 -9.08
C SER A 23 -3.24 6.13 -9.98
N GLY A 24 -4.47 6.63 -10.18
CA GLY A 24 -5.46 5.97 -11.04
C GLY A 24 -4.94 5.59 -12.43
N GLY A 25 -4.23 6.50 -13.11
CA GLY A 25 -3.69 6.23 -14.45
C GLY A 25 -2.62 5.14 -14.52
N SER A 26 -1.93 4.85 -13.41
CA SER A 26 -0.92 3.79 -13.34
C SER A 26 -1.47 2.49 -12.75
N THR A 27 -2.69 2.51 -12.22
CA THR A 27 -3.32 1.37 -11.56
C THR A 27 -3.52 0.17 -12.49
N PRO A 28 -4.00 0.32 -13.75
CA PRO A 28 -4.13 -0.82 -14.67
C PRO A 28 -2.79 -1.53 -14.93
N LYS A 29 -1.70 -0.76 -15.05
CA LYS A 29 -0.37 -1.32 -15.28
C LYS A 29 0.12 -2.13 -14.07
N ALA A 30 -0.16 -1.64 -12.86
CA ALA A 30 0.20 -2.33 -11.63
C ALA A 30 -0.60 -3.62 -11.45
N LEU A 31 -1.91 -3.59 -11.70
CA LEU A 31 -2.77 -4.77 -11.68
C LEU A 31 -2.31 -5.83 -12.69
N ARG A 32 -2.02 -5.45 -13.93
CA ARG A 32 -1.45 -6.36 -14.93
C ARG A 32 -0.11 -6.97 -14.50
N GLY A 33 0.78 -6.14 -13.93
CA GLY A 33 2.05 -6.63 -13.37
C GLY A 33 1.88 -7.59 -12.20
N TYR A 34 0.75 -7.50 -11.51
CA TYR A 34 0.34 -8.38 -10.42
C TYR A 34 -0.45 -9.62 -10.89
N GLY A 35 -0.78 -9.69 -12.18
CA GLY A 35 -1.50 -10.81 -12.80
C GLY A 35 -3.02 -10.68 -12.77
N VAL A 36 -3.57 -9.47 -12.57
CA VAL A 36 -4.99 -9.15 -12.71
C VAL A 36 -5.20 -8.52 -14.09
N ASP A 37 -6.01 -9.17 -14.93
CA ASP A 37 -6.28 -8.71 -16.29
C ASP A 37 -7.30 -7.56 -16.32
N ASP A 38 -7.26 -6.75 -17.39
CA ASP A 38 -8.15 -5.59 -17.58
C ASP A 38 -9.64 -6.00 -17.71
N GLY A 39 -9.93 -7.30 -17.89
CA GLY A 39 -11.30 -7.83 -17.92
C GLY A 39 -11.84 -8.28 -16.56
N GLU A 40 -11.04 -8.23 -15.49
CA GLU A 40 -11.41 -8.65 -14.14
C GLU A 40 -12.04 -7.53 -13.28
N TRP A 41 -12.25 -6.36 -13.88
CA TRP A 41 -12.89 -5.21 -13.25
C TRP A 41 -13.67 -4.41 -14.30
N SER A 42 -14.76 -3.79 -13.85
CA SER A 42 -15.62 -2.95 -14.67
C SER A 42 -15.67 -1.53 -14.10
N GLY A 43 -14.99 -0.62 -14.79
CA GLY A 43 -14.93 0.78 -14.40
C GLY A 43 -13.97 1.07 -13.25
N ASP A 44 -13.89 2.34 -12.87
CA ASP A 44 -12.85 2.84 -11.98
C ASP A 44 -12.99 2.31 -10.55
N ASP A 45 -14.20 2.23 -10.01
CA ASP A 45 -14.41 1.82 -8.61
C ASP A 45 -13.98 0.37 -8.36
N GLU A 46 -14.28 -0.55 -9.28
CA GLU A 46 -13.81 -1.93 -9.18
C GLU A 46 -12.29 -2.03 -9.34
N MET A 47 -11.72 -1.27 -10.29
CA MET A 47 -10.27 -1.19 -10.46
C MET A 47 -9.57 -0.71 -9.17
N PHE A 48 -10.12 0.32 -8.53
CA PHE A 48 -9.58 0.85 -7.28
C PHE A 48 -9.79 -0.11 -6.10
N ALA A 49 -10.87 -0.89 -6.08
CA ALA A 49 -11.06 -1.95 -5.10
C ALA A 49 -10.01 -3.07 -5.26
N GLN A 50 -9.70 -3.48 -6.49
CA GLN A 50 -8.70 -4.50 -6.79
C GLN A 50 -7.29 -4.05 -6.35
N ILE A 51 -6.88 -2.81 -6.67
CA ILE A 51 -5.56 -2.32 -6.26
C ILE A 51 -5.49 -2.12 -4.75
N HIS A 52 -6.59 -1.72 -4.10
CA HIS A 52 -6.66 -1.66 -2.64
C HIS A 52 -6.48 -3.03 -2.02
N ALA A 53 -7.15 -4.07 -2.53
CA ALA A 53 -6.98 -5.45 -2.07
C ALA A 53 -5.53 -5.95 -2.24
N MET A 54 -4.89 -5.63 -3.36
CA MET A 54 -3.47 -5.91 -3.57
C MET A 54 -2.60 -5.22 -2.51
N ARG A 55 -2.80 -3.92 -2.27
CA ARG A 55 -2.03 -3.14 -1.27
C ARG A 55 -2.25 -3.66 0.15
N ALA A 56 -3.50 -3.97 0.51
CA ALA A 56 -3.86 -4.57 1.78
C ALA A 56 -3.12 -5.90 2.02
N ARG A 57 -3.06 -6.77 0.99
CA ARG A 57 -2.29 -8.03 1.06
C ARG A 57 -0.80 -7.78 1.29
N VAL A 58 -0.21 -6.78 0.64
CA VAL A 58 1.22 -6.46 0.79
C VAL A 58 1.51 -5.96 2.20
N ILE A 59 0.74 -5.00 2.70
CA ILE A 59 0.96 -4.36 4.01
C ILE A 59 0.75 -5.36 5.17
N THR A 60 -0.26 -6.22 5.07
CA THR A 60 -0.56 -7.23 6.11
C THR A 60 0.33 -8.48 6.05
N SER A 61 1.19 -8.60 5.04
CA SER A 61 2.07 -9.75 4.90
C SER A 61 3.11 -9.81 6.02
N PRO A 62 3.41 -10.98 6.61
CA PRO A 62 4.47 -11.12 7.61
C PRO A 62 5.84 -10.64 7.12
N CYS A 63 6.10 -10.71 5.79
CA CYS A 63 7.35 -10.22 5.23
C CYS A 63 7.48 -8.69 5.28
N PHE A 64 6.37 -7.95 5.25
CA PHE A 64 6.34 -6.50 5.38
C PHE A 64 6.72 -6.07 6.80
N GLY A 65 6.27 -6.84 7.81
CA GLY A 65 6.63 -6.66 9.22
C GLY A 65 8.04 -7.11 9.62
N SER A 66 8.85 -7.65 8.70
CA SER A 66 10.17 -8.23 8.99
C SER A 66 11.26 -7.21 9.41
N GLY A 67 10.93 -5.92 9.48
CA GLY A 67 11.83 -4.84 9.91
C GLY A 67 12.69 -4.21 8.81
N LYS A 68 12.74 -4.81 7.61
CA LYS A 68 13.45 -4.22 6.45
C LYS A 68 12.66 -3.09 5.79
N VAL A 69 11.34 -3.11 5.87
CA VAL A 69 10.49 -2.00 5.42
C VAL A 69 10.35 -1.02 6.59
N ILE A 70 10.89 0.19 6.41
CA ILE A 70 10.92 1.21 7.48
C ILE A 70 9.83 2.28 7.32
N GLY A 71 9.17 2.32 6.17
CA GLY A 71 8.02 3.17 5.88
C GLY A 71 7.36 2.77 4.57
N ALA A 72 6.18 3.31 4.32
CA ALA A 72 5.43 3.12 3.08
C ALA A 72 4.89 4.46 2.56
N ILE A 73 4.85 4.61 1.24
CA ILE A 73 4.17 5.73 0.57
C ILE A 73 2.85 5.19 0.03
N LEU A 74 1.74 5.83 0.39
CA LEU A 74 0.40 5.41 0.01
C LEU A 74 -0.23 6.45 -0.90
N PHE A 75 -1.08 5.98 -1.82
CA PHE A 75 -1.99 6.84 -2.56
C PHE A 75 -3.13 7.29 -1.64
N GLU A 76 -3.65 8.52 -1.82
CA GLU A 76 -4.68 9.12 -0.96
C GLU A 76 -5.88 8.19 -0.74
N ARG A 77 -6.40 7.57 -1.81
CA ARG A 77 -7.57 6.68 -1.73
C ARG A 77 -7.30 5.40 -0.93
N THR A 78 -6.04 4.98 -0.86
CA THR A 78 -5.62 3.85 -0.01
C THR A 78 -5.40 4.30 1.43
N MET A 79 -4.86 5.50 1.65
CA MET A 79 -4.71 6.08 2.98
C MET A 79 -6.07 6.24 3.67
N ASP A 80 -7.08 6.71 2.94
CA ASP A 80 -8.44 6.93 3.46
C ASP A 80 -9.26 5.63 3.60
N GLY A 81 -8.70 4.50 3.16
CA GLY A 81 -9.34 3.19 3.24
C GLY A 81 -9.03 2.44 4.53
N GLU A 82 -9.69 1.30 4.70
CA GLU A 82 -9.43 0.37 5.81
C GLU A 82 -8.73 -0.91 5.32
N VAL A 83 -7.87 -1.45 6.19
CA VAL A 83 -7.21 -2.75 6.03
C VAL A 83 -7.42 -3.53 7.32
N ALA A 84 -8.01 -4.73 7.22
CA ALA A 84 -8.30 -5.59 8.38
C ALA A 84 -9.12 -4.91 9.50
N GLY A 85 -9.98 -3.95 9.17
CA GLY A 85 -10.86 -3.25 10.12
C GLY A 85 -10.18 -2.12 10.90
N VAL A 86 -8.98 -1.70 10.49
CA VAL A 86 -8.31 -0.50 10.98
C VAL A 86 -8.00 0.45 9.82
N SER A 87 -7.80 1.74 10.12
CA SER A 87 -7.29 2.70 9.15
C SER A 87 -6.01 2.18 8.51
N THR A 88 -5.84 2.34 7.20
CA THR A 88 -4.63 1.89 6.50
C THR A 88 -3.35 2.52 7.06
N SER A 89 -3.44 3.73 7.64
CA SER A 89 -2.32 4.38 8.34
C SER A 89 -1.89 3.66 9.62
N ASP A 90 -2.78 2.87 10.22
CA ASP A 90 -2.61 2.21 11.51
C ASP A 90 -2.39 0.69 11.37
N ALA A 91 -2.55 0.15 10.16
CA ALA A 91 -2.33 -1.26 9.81
C ALA A 91 -0.84 -1.61 9.68
#